data_AF-A0A8S4RHR5-F1
#
_entry.id   AF-A0A8S4RHR5-F1
#
_cell.length_a   1.000
_cell.length_b   1.000
_cell.length_c   1.000
_cell.angle_alpha   90.00
_cell.angle_beta   90.00
_cell.angle_gamma   90.00
#
_symmetry.space_group_name_H-M   'P 1'
#
loop_
_entity.id
_entity.type
_entity.pdbx_description
1 polymer ?
#
loop_
_entity_poly.entity_id
_entity_poly.type
_entity_poly.pdbx_seq_one_letter_code
_entity_poly.pdbx_strand_id
1 'polypeptide(L)'
;MVKSQYTKNDNEVRKTLIETYFPGCKIVDKPEWLNENISAPTDADCQAVLKALAKYTTSTKILLDYHNALQTLTKLHKVTLRWMNGNMGNDAADELARLAKSAVFVSSEHNTPIVISTWNFVNSTITAWNILKQGGYSLDAIEKGTSICEEQQCDGTVGYGGSPDEESETTLDALVMDGRTMNVGAVAALRRVKHAASVARHVLEHTRHSILVGELATQFAVQMGFHEETLTTSNSKRMWLKWFYRDHCQPNYWMGVTPDPSRFCGPYSKIDNLVHKNYDWPPMIKFDRFNHDTIGMIAIDKKGDIAAGTSTNGAKFKIPGRVGDSPIPGSGAYADNSVGGATATGDGDVMLRFLPSFLAVEEMRRGASPAEAARTAINRIATHFPDFMGAVIALNMDGEYGAACHGMEDEPFPFVVQDVTMQKYKIETVNCSWPLN
;
A
#
# COMPACT_ATOMS: atom_id res chain seq x y z
N MET A 1 26.31 -12.28 25.30
CA MET A 1 27.44 -11.39 25.00
C MET A 1 27.32 -11.05 23.52
N VAL A 2 26.62 -9.98 23.08
CA VAL A 2 27.02 -8.57 23.13
C VAL A 2 25.73 -7.72 23.22
N LYS A 3 25.53 -7.03 24.34
CA LYS A 3 24.51 -5.98 24.56
C LYS A 3 25.13 -4.96 25.52
N SER A 4 25.97 -4.06 25.01
CA SER A 4 26.34 -2.80 25.68
C SER A 4 27.34 -2.02 24.82
N GLN A 5 26.89 -0.99 24.09
CA GLN A 5 27.79 0.12 23.73
C GLN A 5 27.10 1.42 23.21
N TYR A 6 25.78 1.59 23.40
CA TYR A 6 25.13 2.88 23.17
C TYR A 6 24.34 3.32 24.40
N THR A 7 25.06 3.82 25.40
CA THR A 7 24.51 4.69 26.44
C THR A 7 25.50 5.82 26.65
N LYS A 8 25.58 6.74 25.68
CA LYS A 8 25.99 8.12 26.02
C LYS A 8 24.81 8.75 26.74
N ASN A 9 25.07 9.30 27.92
CA ASN A 9 24.08 9.94 28.75
C ASN A 9 23.43 11.09 27.96
N ASP A 10 22.10 11.25 28.00
CA ASP A 10 21.35 12.25 27.20
C ASP A 10 21.94 13.67 27.33
N ASN A 11 22.53 13.97 28.49
CA ASN A 11 23.19 15.24 28.77
C ASN A 11 24.47 15.47 27.94
N GLU A 12 25.22 14.42 27.59
CA GLU A 12 26.41 14.52 26.75
C GLU A 12 26.05 14.80 25.29
N VAL A 13 24.99 14.16 24.79
CA VAL A 13 24.47 14.40 23.43
C VAL A 13 23.94 15.83 23.30
N ARG A 14 23.18 16.30 24.30
CA ARG A 14 22.68 17.68 24.35
C ARG A 14 23.82 18.71 24.40
N LYS A 15 24.84 18.48 25.22
CA LYS A 15 26.02 19.35 25.28
C LYS A 15 26.76 19.41 23.95
N THR A 16 26.98 18.25 23.31
CA THR A 16 27.65 18.16 22.00
C THR A 16 26.86 18.91 20.92
N LEU A 17 25.53 18.79 20.89
CA LEU A 17 24.67 19.51 19.95
C LEU A 17 24.72 21.03 20.16
N ILE A 18 24.70 21.50 21.41
CA ILE A 18 24.76 22.93 21.72
C ILE A 18 26.11 23.52 21.29
N GLU A 19 27.22 22.85 21.63
CA GLU A 19 28.57 23.33 21.28
C GLU A 19 28.85 23.27 19.76
N THR A 20 28.31 22.26 19.06
CA THR A 20 28.51 22.07 17.60
C THR A 20 27.73 23.09 16.76
N TYR A 21 26.51 23.42 17.17
CA TYR A 21 25.60 24.26 16.37
C TYR A 21 25.49 25.70 16.88
N PHE A 22 25.91 25.99 18.12
CA PHE A 22 25.86 27.33 18.73
C PHE A 22 27.18 27.69 19.42
N PRO A 23 28.30 27.82 18.67
CA PRO A 23 29.66 27.97 19.21
C PRO A 23 29.88 29.26 20.04
N GLY A 24 28.90 30.18 20.09
CA GLY A 24 28.92 31.38 20.93
C GLY A 24 28.28 31.22 22.32
N CYS A 25 27.51 30.15 22.57
CA CYS A 25 26.86 29.95 23.87
C CYS A 25 27.81 29.25 24.84
N LYS A 26 28.49 30.04 25.69
CA LYS A 26 29.33 29.52 26.79
C LYS A 26 28.44 29.12 27.97
N ILE A 27 28.51 27.84 28.36
CA ILE A 27 27.86 27.34 29.57
C ILE A 27 28.74 27.68 30.77
N VAL A 28 28.25 28.51 31.70
CA VAL A 28 28.95 28.88 32.95
C VAL A 28 28.01 28.65 34.15
N ASP A 29 28.55 28.14 35.26
CA ASP A 29 27.80 27.52 36.35
C ASP A 29 26.91 28.46 37.22
N LYS A 30 25.66 28.00 37.43
CA LYS A 30 24.61 28.19 38.48
C LYS A 30 24.07 29.57 38.92
N PRO A 31 22.72 29.70 38.95
CA PRO A 31 21.98 30.01 40.19
C PRO A 31 20.71 29.14 40.47
N GLU A 32 20.19 29.28 41.69
CA GLU A 32 19.38 28.36 42.54
C GLU A 32 17.95 27.94 42.13
N TRP A 33 17.47 28.16 40.90
CA TRP A 33 16.06 27.90 40.55
C TRP A 33 15.81 26.81 39.48
N LEU A 34 16.84 26.05 39.08
CA LEU A 34 16.74 24.94 38.14
C LEU A 34 17.10 23.61 38.82
N ASN A 35 16.09 22.80 39.17
CA ASN A 35 16.28 21.38 39.45
C ASN A 35 16.09 20.57 38.15
N GLU A 36 17.09 19.72 37.89
CA GLU A 36 17.32 18.83 36.74
C GLU A 36 18.08 19.40 35.52
N ASN A 37 19.39 19.58 35.76
CA ASN A 37 20.55 19.20 34.94
C ASN A 37 20.79 19.74 33.52
N ILE A 38 20.36 20.96 33.17
CA ILE A 38 21.06 21.77 32.14
C ILE A 38 21.01 23.25 32.53
N SER A 39 22.18 23.91 32.62
CA SER A 39 22.33 25.35 32.91
C SER A 39 21.94 26.22 31.71
N ALA A 40 21.23 27.33 31.98
CA ALA A 40 20.76 28.28 30.96
C ALA A 40 21.87 29.28 30.54
N PRO A 41 22.00 29.61 29.24
CA PRO A 41 22.89 30.65 28.75
C PRO A 41 22.45 32.04 29.20
N THR A 42 23.40 32.97 29.29
CA THR A 42 23.17 34.39 29.64
C THR A 42 22.57 35.21 28.49
N ASP A 43 22.50 34.63 27.30
CA ASP A 43 21.96 35.25 26.09
C ASP A 43 20.46 34.95 25.96
N ALA A 44 19.65 36.01 25.80
CA ALA A 44 18.18 35.92 25.72
C ALA A 44 17.71 35.03 24.57
N ASP A 45 18.45 35.02 23.45
CA ASP A 45 18.13 34.18 22.29
C ASP A 45 18.42 32.70 22.58
N CYS A 46 19.46 32.43 23.36
CA CYS A 46 19.88 31.06 23.68
C CYS A 46 19.00 30.44 24.80
N GLN A 47 18.35 31.26 25.65
CA GLN A 47 17.31 30.79 26.58
C GLN A 47 15.98 30.42 25.90
N ALA A 48 15.59 31.13 24.84
CA ALA A 48 14.38 30.81 24.09
C ALA A 48 14.48 29.43 23.41
N VAL A 49 15.65 29.12 22.84
CA VAL A 49 15.95 27.85 22.19
C VAL A 49 15.94 26.68 23.20
N LEU A 50 16.47 26.88 24.41
CA LEU A 50 16.49 25.83 25.44
C LEU A 50 15.13 25.58 26.09
N LYS A 51 14.30 26.61 26.27
CA LYS A 51 12.89 26.45 26.66
C LYS A 51 12.08 25.69 25.61
N ALA A 52 12.36 25.93 24.33
CA ALA A 52 11.76 25.16 23.24
C ALA A 52 12.24 23.71 23.25
N LEU A 53 13.50 23.43 23.58
CA LEU A 53 14.08 22.09 23.66
C LEU A 53 13.57 21.24 24.84
N ALA A 54 13.41 21.84 26.02
CA ALA A 54 13.02 21.12 27.24
C ALA A 54 11.55 20.62 27.22
N LYS A 55 10.72 21.14 26.30
CA LYS A 55 9.28 20.84 26.26
C LYS A 55 8.94 19.59 25.41
N TYR A 56 9.90 19.00 24.69
CA TYR A 56 9.62 18.02 23.62
C TYR A 56 10.31 16.65 23.76
N THR A 57 10.89 16.31 24.92
CA THR A 57 11.63 15.05 25.07
C THR A 57 10.78 13.90 25.61
N THR A 58 9.99 13.25 24.73
CA THR A 58 9.57 11.83 24.86
C THR A 58 9.14 11.27 23.50
N SER A 59 10.08 10.88 22.63
CA SER A 59 9.93 9.81 21.60
C SER A 59 11.09 9.86 20.61
N THR A 60 11.67 8.69 20.31
CA THR A 60 12.72 8.50 19.30
C THR A 60 12.28 8.84 17.88
N LYS A 61 10.97 8.93 17.59
CA LYS A 61 10.43 9.36 16.28
C LYS A 61 10.71 10.84 15.98
N ILE A 62 10.84 11.67 17.03
CA ILE A 62 11.12 13.11 16.91
C ILE A 62 12.57 13.37 16.45
N LEU A 63 13.52 12.47 16.71
CA LEU A 63 14.93 12.70 16.39
C LEU A 63 15.24 12.78 14.88
N LEU A 64 14.45 12.11 14.04
CA LEU A 64 14.60 12.17 12.58
C LEU A 64 14.08 13.52 12.03
N ASP A 65 12.93 13.97 12.55
CA ASP A 65 12.38 15.31 12.28
C ASP A 65 13.31 16.41 12.82
N TYR A 66 13.98 16.14 13.94
CA TYR A 66 14.93 17.05 14.58
C TYR A 66 16.21 17.23 13.74
N HIS A 67 16.70 16.19 13.08
CA HIS A 67 17.86 16.28 12.20
C HIS A 67 17.57 17.14 10.96
N ASN A 68 16.40 16.95 10.36
CA ASN A 68 15.95 17.75 9.21
C ASN A 68 15.68 19.21 9.61
N ALA A 69 15.07 19.44 10.79
CA ALA A 69 14.89 20.78 11.35
C ALA A 69 16.21 21.51 11.61
N LEU A 70 17.21 20.81 12.19
CA LEU A 70 18.54 21.36 12.43
C LEU A 70 19.27 21.71 11.13
N GLN A 71 19.18 20.88 10.09
CA GLN A 71 19.79 21.19 8.79
C GLN A 71 19.16 22.43 8.15
N THR A 72 17.83 22.58 8.24
CA THR A 72 17.09 23.72 7.69
C THR A 72 17.36 25.00 8.47
N LEU A 73 17.39 24.94 9.80
CA LEU A 73 17.77 26.07 10.66
C LEU A 73 19.22 26.51 10.44
N THR A 74 20.13 25.57 10.21
CA THR A 74 21.54 25.87 9.89
C THR A 74 21.67 26.59 8.54
N LYS A 75 20.85 26.22 7.55
CA LYS A 75 20.78 26.92 6.26
C LYS A 75 20.22 28.33 6.41
N LEU A 76 19.12 28.49 7.16
CA LEU A 76 18.54 29.78 7.51
C LEU A 76 19.57 30.69 8.18
N HIS A 77 20.25 30.21 9.22
CA HIS A 77 21.25 30.99 9.94
C HIS A 77 22.41 31.47 9.05
N LYS A 78 22.89 30.63 8.11
CA LYS A 78 23.93 31.01 7.15
C LYS A 78 23.47 32.09 6.17
N VAL A 79 22.20 32.05 5.74
CA VAL A 79 21.63 33.07 4.85
C VAL A 79 21.44 34.39 5.60
N THR A 80 20.93 34.35 6.84
CA THR A 80 20.76 35.55 7.68
C THR A 80 22.09 36.22 8.00
N LEU A 81 23.15 35.45 8.28
CA LEU A 81 24.51 35.98 8.49
C LEU A 81 25.10 36.65 7.23
N ARG A 82 24.81 36.14 6.03
CA ARG A 82 25.25 36.75 4.76
C ARG A 82 24.51 38.05 4.47
N TRP A 83 23.22 38.11 4.78
CA TRP A 83 22.40 39.31 4.66
C TRP A 83 22.86 40.40 5.64
N MET A 84 23.08 40.05 6.92
CA MET A 84 23.58 40.97 7.95
C MET A 84 24.98 41.53 7.64
N ASN A 85 25.82 40.77 6.94
CA ASN A 85 27.16 41.19 6.53
C ASN A 85 27.20 41.97 5.19
N GLY A 86 26.03 42.38 4.66
CA GLY A 86 25.95 43.26 3.49
C GLY A 86 26.33 42.64 2.14
N ASN A 87 26.40 41.30 2.06
CA ASN A 87 26.91 40.58 0.89
C ASN A 87 25.84 40.09 -0.10
N MET A 88 24.57 40.51 0.01
CA MET A 88 23.50 40.07 -0.90
C MET A 88 22.48 41.17 -1.23
N GLY A 89 22.03 41.20 -2.49
CA GLY A 89 20.93 42.04 -2.97
C GLY A 89 19.54 41.47 -2.70
N ASN A 90 18.50 42.12 -3.23
CA ASN A 90 17.07 41.88 -2.95
C ASN A 90 16.58 40.41 -3.12
N ASP A 91 17.31 39.55 -3.83
CA ASP A 91 17.01 38.12 -3.98
C ASP A 91 17.11 37.32 -2.65
N ALA A 92 17.84 37.83 -1.66
CA ALA A 92 18.01 37.17 -0.36
C ALA A 92 16.72 37.16 0.48
N ALA A 93 15.86 38.16 0.32
CA ALA A 93 14.59 38.24 1.05
C ALA A 93 13.60 37.18 0.57
N ASP A 94 13.58 36.88 -0.72
CA ASP A 94 12.76 35.81 -1.31
C ASP A 94 13.27 34.42 -0.94
N GLU A 95 14.59 34.22 -0.88
CA GLU A 95 15.19 32.96 -0.42
C GLU A 95 14.94 32.74 1.09
N LEU A 96 15.03 33.80 1.91
CA LEU A 96 14.64 33.78 3.33
C LEU A 96 13.14 33.49 3.51
N ALA A 97 12.26 34.09 2.71
CA ALA A 97 10.82 33.84 2.78
C ALA A 97 10.47 32.40 2.37
N ARG A 98 11.18 31.84 1.38
CA ARG A 98 11.02 30.44 0.94
C ARG A 98 11.51 29.44 2.00
N LEU A 99 12.68 29.69 2.59
CA LEU A 99 13.25 28.86 3.65
C LEU A 99 12.44 28.97 4.96
N ALA A 100 11.95 30.17 5.30
CA ALA A 100 11.07 30.37 6.45
C ALA A 100 9.73 29.64 6.26
N LYS A 101 9.14 29.66 5.06
CA LYS A 101 7.96 28.81 4.73
C LYS A 101 8.24 27.32 4.89
N SER A 102 9.45 26.86 4.59
CA SER A 102 9.85 25.45 4.82
C SER A 102 10.17 25.11 6.29
N ALA A 103 10.39 26.13 7.13
CA ALA A 103 10.71 25.97 8.55
C ALA A 103 9.51 26.19 9.48
N VAL A 104 8.39 26.70 8.96
CA VAL A 104 7.10 26.58 9.64
C VAL A 104 6.77 25.09 9.65
N PHE A 105 6.99 24.44 10.79
CA PHE A 105 6.28 23.23 11.16
C PHE A 105 4.79 23.60 11.14
N VAL A 106 4.18 23.49 9.97
CA VAL A 106 2.78 23.13 9.92
C VAL A 106 2.80 21.75 10.57
N SER A 107 2.23 21.63 11.76
CA SER A 107 1.65 20.35 12.14
C SER A 107 0.66 20.09 11.00
N SER A 108 1.07 19.34 9.97
CA SER A 108 0.12 18.84 9.01
C SER A 108 -0.91 18.16 9.88
N GLU A 109 -2.15 18.65 9.86
CA GLU A 109 -3.24 17.92 10.46
C GLU A 109 -3.20 16.55 9.78
N HIS A 110 -2.62 15.56 10.44
CA HIS A 110 -2.53 14.24 9.86
C HIS A 110 -3.97 13.79 9.69
N ASN A 111 -4.38 13.54 8.45
CA ASN A 111 -5.73 13.07 8.12
C ASN A 111 -5.84 11.59 8.51
N THR A 112 -5.50 11.26 9.75
CA THR A 112 -5.48 9.90 10.30
C THR A 112 -6.38 9.82 11.54
N PRO A 113 -7.07 8.69 11.76
CA PRO A 113 -7.15 7.51 10.89
C PRO A 113 -7.77 7.81 9.52
N ILE A 114 -7.44 6.95 8.56
CA ILE A 114 -7.91 7.01 7.17
C ILE A 114 -7.94 5.61 6.59
N VAL A 115 -8.88 5.37 5.68
CA VAL A 115 -8.94 4.18 4.85
C VAL A 115 -9.19 4.56 3.40
N ILE A 116 -8.50 3.88 2.49
CA ILE A 116 -8.78 3.94 1.06
C ILE A 116 -8.97 2.53 0.50
N SER A 117 -9.84 2.37 -0.51
CA SER A 117 -10.02 1.11 -1.23
C SER A 117 -10.27 1.30 -2.72
N THR A 118 -9.86 0.30 -3.51
CA THR A 118 -10.06 0.28 -4.97
C THR A 118 -11.53 0.11 -5.31
N TRP A 119 -11.93 0.64 -6.47
CA TRP A 119 -13.28 0.55 -7.02
C TRP A 119 -14.34 1.24 -6.18
N ASN A 120 -15.59 1.21 -6.64
CA ASN A 120 -16.72 1.82 -5.93
C ASN A 120 -17.31 0.91 -4.83
N PHE A 121 -16.45 0.25 -4.05
CA PHE A 121 -16.83 -0.69 -3.00
C PHE A 121 -17.08 0.04 -1.67
N VAL A 122 -18.08 0.91 -1.68
CA VAL A 122 -18.40 1.84 -0.58
C VAL A 122 -18.63 1.12 0.75
N ASN A 123 -19.38 0.01 0.75
CA ASN A 123 -19.71 -0.72 1.97
C ASN A 123 -18.45 -1.27 2.67
N SER A 124 -17.47 -1.71 1.89
CA SER A 124 -16.17 -2.18 2.39
C SER A 124 -15.40 -1.06 3.09
N THR A 125 -15.34 0.13 2.46
CA THR A 125 -14.66 1.30 3.04
C THR A 125 -15.35 1.79 4.30
N ILE A 126 -16.68 1.88 4.30
CA ILE A 126 -17.44 2.29 5.49
C ILE A 126 -17.22 1.32 6.65
N THR A 127 -17.17 0.02 6.37
CA THR A 127 -16.97 -1.00 7.41
C THR A 127 -15.59 -0.87 8.05
N ALA A 128 -14.54 -0.76 7.23
CA ALA A 128 -13.19 -0.50 7.71
C ALA A 128 -13.13 0.83 8.50
N TRP A 129 -13.73 1.89 7.98
CA TRP A 129 -13.78 3.19 8.64
C TRP A 129 -14.45 3.12 10.01
N ASN A 130 -15.56 2.38 10.16
CA ASN A 130 -16.26 2.26 11.43
C ASN A 130 -15.38 1.63 12.52
N ILE A 131 -14.51 0.69 12.16
CA ILE A 131 -13.52 0.10 13.06
C ILE A 131 -12.49 1.15 13.48
N LEU A 132 -11.92 1.86 12.52
CA LEU A 132 -10.92 2.90 12.78
C LEU A 132 -11.48 4.05 13.61
N LYS A 133 -12.70 4.50 13.31
CA LYS A 133 -13.43 5.56 14.02
C LYS A 133 -13.61 5.21 15.50
N GLN A 134 -13.85 3.95 15.81
CA GLN A 134 -13.97 3.43 17.17
C GLN A 134 -12.62 3.20 17.87
N GLY A 135 -11.49 3.38 17.16
CA GLY A 135 -10.15 3.19 17.69
C GLY A 135 -9.64 1.74 17.60
N GLY A 136 -10.24 0.93 16.73
CA GLY A 136 -9.72 -0.40 16.36
C GLY A 136 -8.43 -0.30 15.54
N TYR A 137 -7.79 -1.45 15.33
CA TYR A 137 -6.50 -1.54 14.63
C TYR A 137 -6.66 -1.54 13.11
N SER A 138 -5.62 -1.10 12.41
CA SER A 138 -5.59 -1.11 10.94
C SER A 138 -5.78 -2.50 10.35
N LEU A 139 -5.18 -3.54 10.95
CA LEU A 139 -5.36 -4.93 10.53
C LEU A 139 -6.81 -5.43 10.63
N ASP A 140 -7.53 -5.04 11.68
CA ASP A 140 -8.96 -5.39 11.84
C ASP A 140 -9.79 -4.67 10.76
N ALA A 141 -9.44 -3.42 10.45
CA ALA A 141 -10.09 -2.65 9.40
C ALA A 141 -9.87 -3.27 8.01
N ILE A 142 -8.65 -3.74 7.70
CA ILE A 142 -8.36 -4.48 6.47
C ILE A 142 -9.18 -5.77 6.41
N GLU A 143 -9.09 -6.64 7.42
CA GLU A 143 -9.77 -7.94 7.42
C GLU A 143 -11.29 -7.78 7.20
N LYS A 144 -11.95 -6.93 8.01
CA LYS A 144 -13.40 -6.74 7.92
C LYS A 144 -13.80 -5.96 6.68
N GLY A 145 -13.01 -4.97 6.27
CA GLY A 145 -13.26 -4.21 5.06
C GLY A 145 -13.26 -5.08 3.81
N THR A 146 -12.23 -5.91 3.61
CA THR A 146 -12.17 -6.80 2.45
C THR A 146 -13.21 -7.91 2.50
N SER A 147 -13.51 -8.45 3.69
CA SER A 147 -14.53 -9.51 3.88
C SER A 147 -15.92 -9.08 3.41
N ILE A 148 -16.28 -7.80 3.53
CA ILE A 148 -17.57 -7.30 3.03
C ILE A 148 -17.73 -7.56 1.54
N CYS A 149 -16.68 -7.37 0.73
CA CYS A 149 -16.76 -7.68 -0.69
C CYS A 149 -16.75 -9.18 -1.00
N GLU A 150 -16.11 -10.00 -0.16
CA GLU A 150 -16.20 -11.45 -0.28
C GLU A 150 -17.65 -11.95 -0.05
N GLU A 151 -18.34 -11.35 0.91
CA GLU A 151 -19.74 -11.66 1.25
C GLU A 151 -20.74 -11.12 0.22
N GLN A 152 -20.55 -9.87 -0.21
CA GLN A 152 -21.44 -9.16 -1.15
C GLN A 152 -21.17 -9.53 -2.61
N GLN A 153 -20.12 -10.31 -2.89
CA GLN A 153 -19.71 -10.70 -4.24
C GLN A 153 -19.52 -9.48 -5.14
N CYS A 154 -18.79 -8.47 -4.63
CA CYS A 154 -18.61 -7.17 -5.30
C CYS A 154 -18.23 -7.34 -6.78
N ASP A 155 -19.05 -6.78 -7.67
CA ASP A 155 -18.97 -6.87 -9.14
C ASP A 155 -18.80 -8.30 -9.73
N GLY A 156 -19.02 -9.34 -8.91
CA GLY A 156 -18.81 -10.74 -9.24
C GLY A 156 -17.33 -11.15 -9.31
N THR A 157 -16.41 -10.33 -8.83
CA THR A 157 -14.94 -10.52 -8.95
C THR A 157 -14.23 -10.69 -7.60
N VAL A 158 -14.96 -10.53 -6.50
CA VAL A 158 -14.46 -10.79 -5.14
C VAL A 158 -15.34 -11.85 -4.47
N GLY A 159 -14.71 -12.79 -3.76
CA GLY A 159 -15.42 -13.84 -3.03
C GLY A 159 -16.03 -14.93 -3.91
N TYR A 160 -16.92 -15.71 -3.30
CA TYR A 160 -17.54 -16.89 -3.91
C TYR A 160 -18.48 -16.52 -5.07
N GLY A 161 -18.79 -17.49 -5.94
CA GLY A 161 -19.83 -17.36 -6.97
C GLY A 161 -19.45 -16.57 -8.22
N GLY A 162 -18.24 -16.03 -8.27
CA GLY A 162 -17.62 -15.41 -9.44
C GLY A 162 -16.47 -16.24 -10.00
N SER A 163 -15.97 -15.85 -11.18
CA SER A 163 -14.76 -16.38 -11.84
C SER A 163 -14.43 -17.86 -11.62
N PRO A 164 -15.30 -18.79 -12.05
CA PRO A 164 -14.92 -20.20 -12.05
C PRO A 164 -13.74 -20.41 -13.01
N ASP A 165 -12.84 -21.32 -12.66
CA ASP A 165 -11.79 -21.82 -13.53
C ASP A 165 -12.35 -22.70 -14.66
N GLU A 166 -11.47 -23.20 -15.53
CA GLU A 166 -11.87 -24.03 -16.67
C GLU A 166 -12.50 -25.39 -16.26
N GLU A 167 -12.34 -25.80 -15.00
CA GLU A 167 -12.93 -26.99 -14.39
C GLU A 167 -14.19 -26.69 -13.56
N SER A 168 -14.72 -25.47 -13.66
CA SER A 168 -15.94 -24.97 -13.00
C SER A 168 -15.83 -24.66 -11.50
N GLU A 169 -14.62 -24.64 -10.95
CA GLU A 169 -14.38 -24.31 -9.53
C GLU A 169 -13.98 -22.84 -9.36
N THR A 170 -14.58 -22.17 -8.38
CA THR A 170 -14.12 -20.85 -7.94
C THR A 170 -13.05 -21.05 -6.86
N THR A 171 -11.91 -20.37 -7.00
CA THR A 171 -10.84 -20.32 -5.99
C THR A 171 -10.50 -18.88 -5.64
N LEU A 172 -10.16 -18.63 -4.38
CA LEU A 172 -9.95 -17.27 -3.85
C LEU A 172 -8.48 -17.01 -3.52
N ASP A 173 -8.07 -15.77 -3.74
CA ASP A 173 -6.74 -15.27 -3.42
C ASP A 173 -6.90 -14.07 -2.46
N ALA A 174 -6.14 -14.03 -1.36
CA ALA A 174 -6.17 -12.92 -0.43
C ALA A 174 -4.83 -12.70 0.30
N LEU A 175 -4.60 -11.46 0.73
CA LEU A 175 -3.39 -11.01 1.41
C LEU A 175 -3.76 -10.01 2.51
N VAL A 176 -3.09 -10.11 3.66
CA VAL A 176 -3.07 -9.09 4.72
C VAL A 176 -1.62 -8.86 5.13
N MET A 177 -1.20 -7.60 5.18
CA MET A 177 0.14 -7.18 5.57
C MET A 177 0.08 -6.13 6.69
N ASP A 178 0.86 -6.36 7.73
CA ASP A 178 1.09 -5.43 8.83
C ASP A 178 2.33 -4.57 8.55
N GLY A 179 2.13 -3.27 8.32
CA GLY A 179 3.22 -2.34 8.01
C GLY A 179 4.15 -2.08 9.20
N ARG A 180 3.74 -2.38 10.44
CA ARG A 180 4.58 -2.20 11.62
C ARG A 180 5.58 -3.32 11.78
N THR A 181 5.14 -4.56 11.58
CA THR A 181 5.97 -5.76 11.81
C THR A 181 6.58 -6.31 10.53
N MET A 182 6.12 -5.84 9.37
CA MET A 182 6.39 -6.43 8.05
C MET A 182 5.87 -7.87 7.92
N ASN A 183 5.05 -8.34 8.86
CA ASN A 183 4.44 -9.66 8.78
C ASN A 183 3.37 -9.68 7.70
N VAL A 184 3.28 -10.82 7.04
CA VAL A 184 2.36 -11.11 5.95
C VAL A 184 1.65 -12.42 6.27
N GLY A 185 0.36 -12.45 5.99
CA GLY A 185 -0.38 -13.69 5.79
C GLY A 185 -1.16 -13.62 4.49
N ALA A 186 -1.11 -14.70 3.72
CA ALA A 186 -1.77 -14.80 2.44
C ALA A 186 -2.24 -16.22 2.17
N VAL A 187 -3.28 -16.30 1.34
CA VAL A 187 -3.78 -17.56 0.77
C VAL A 187 -3.95 -17.40 -0.72
N ALA A 188 -3.60 -18.43 -1.48
CA ALA A 188 -3.78 -18.44 -2.92
C ALA A 188 -4.41 -19.76 -3.39
N ALA A 189 -5.21 -19.69 -4.44
CA ALA A 189 -6.03 -20.79 -4.92
C ALA A 189 -6.82 -21.46 -3.78
N LEU A 190 -7.28 -20.68 -2.79
CA LEU A 190 -8.02 -21.20 -1.64
C LEU A 190 -9.34 -21.80 -2.12
N ARG A 191 -9.57 -23.06 -1.76
CA ARG A 191 -10.76 -23.81 -2.18
C ARG A 191 -11.76 -23.84 -1.04
N ARG A 192 -13.04 -23.78 -1.37
CA ARG A 192 -14.16 -24.15 -0.49
C ARG A 192 -14.21 -23.46 0.88
N VAL A 193 -13.69 -22.23 0.99
CA VAL A 193 -13.80 -21.39 2.19
C VAL A 193 -14.05 -19.95 1.74
N LYS A 194 -15.16 -19.35 2.18
CA LYS A 194 -15.62 -18.04 1.67
C LYS A 194 -14.78 -16.85 2.15
N HIS A 195 -14.24 -16.92 3.36
CA HIS A 195 -13.60 -15.80 4.05
C HIS A 195 -12.08 -15.78 3.83
N ALA A 196 -11.64 -15.59 2.59
CA ALA A 196 -10.23 -15.71 2.23
C ALA A 196 -9.34 -14.70 2.97
N ALA A 197 -9.79 -13.44 3.13
CA ALA A 197 -9.08 -12.43 3.89
C ALA A 197 -8.90 -12.81 5.37
N SER A 198 -9.92 -13.40 6.00
CA SER A 198 -9.81 -13.90 7.38
C SER A 198 -8.88 -15.11 7.48
N VAL A 199 -8.85 -16.01 6.49
CA VAL A 199 -7.87 -17.11 6.48
C VAL A 199 -6.45 -16.56 6.32
N ALA A 200 -6.23 -15.59 5.43
CA ALA A 200 -4.95 -14.88 5.29
C ALA A 200 -4.52 -14.24 6.62
N ARG A 201 -5.45 -13.62 7.36
CA ARG A 201 -5.20 -13.13 8.71
C ARG A 201 -4.76 -14.24 9.68
N HIS A 202 -5.37 -15.42 9.63
CA HIS A 202 -4.95 -16.55 10.46
C HIS A 202 -3.57 -17.10 10.06
N VAL A 203 -3.19 -17.04 8.77
CA VAL A 203 -1.82 -17.37 8.35
C VAL A 203 -0.80 -16.43 9.03
N LEU A 204 -1.10 -15.13 9.04
CA LEU A 204 -0.29 -14.09 9.67
C LEU A 204 -0.12 -14.31 11.18
N GLU A 205 -1.19 -14.69 11.88
CA GLU A 205 -1.22 -14.75 13.34
C GLU A 205 -0.82 -16.10 13.92
N HIS A 206 -1.05 -17.20 13.20
CA HIS A 206 -0.93 -18.57 13.74
C HIS A 206 0.13 -19.42 13.06
N THR A 207 0.93 -18.84 12.17
CA THR A 207 2.03 -19.56 11.52
C THR A 207 3.30 -18.71 11.49
N ARG A 208 4.45 -19.34 11.23
CA ARG A 208 5.69 -18.64 10.87
C ARG A 208 5.86 -18.52 9.35
N HIS A 209 4.86 -18.94 8.59
CA HIS A 209 4.82 -18.88 7.14
C HIS A 209 4.04 -17.65 6.69
N SER A 210 4.25 -17.22 5.46
CA SER A 210 3.57 -16.05 4.91
C SER A 210 2.46 -16.39 3.93
N ILE A 211 2.55 -17.53 3.24
CA ILE A 211 1.61 -17.91 2.18
C ILE A 211 1.30 -19.40 2.28
N LEU A 212 0.01 -19.76 2.29
CA LEU A 212 -0.47 -21.13 2.13
C LEU A 212 -1.32 -21.23 0.86
N VAL A 213 -1.29 -22.35 0.15
CA VAL A 213 -1.96 -22.45 -1.16
C VAL A 213 -2.81 -23.69 -1.33
N GLY A 214 -3.83 -23.58 -2.19
CA GLY A 214 -4.63 -24.69 -2.69
C GLY A 214 -5.41 -25.42 -1.60
N GLU A 215 -5.54 -26.73 -1.82
CA GLU A 215 -6.23 -27.66 -0.92
C GLU A 215 -5.64 -27.67 0.51
N LEU A 216 -4.33 -27.49 0.65
CA LEU A 216 -3.69 -27.48 1.97
C LEU A 216 -3.97 -26.19 2.75
N ALA A 217 -4.24 -25.07 2.06
CA ALA A 217 -4.74 -23.87 2.71
C ALA A 217 -6.17 -24.07 3.26
N THR A 218 -7.02 -24.82 2.54
CA THR A 218 -8.36 -25.21 3.02
C THR A 218 -8.28 -26.05 4.28
N GLN A 219 -7.39 -27.05 4.30
CA GLN A 219 -7.19 -27.89 5.49
C GLN A 219 -6.72 -27.07 6.70
N PHE A 220 -5.79 -26.13 6.49
CA PHE A 220 -5.39 -25.17 7.51
C PHE A 220 -6.59 -24.33 7.99
N ALA A 221 -7.38 -23.78 7.08
CA ALA A 221 -8.56 -22.99 7.43
C ALA A 221 -9.55 -23.79 8.30
N VAL A 222 -9.82 -25.05 7.93
CA VAL A 222 -10.69 -25.92 8.74
C VAL A 222 -10.11 -26.15 10.15
N GLN A 223 -8.80 -26.33 10.28
CA GLN A 223 -8.13 -26.44 11.59
C GLN A 223 -8.25 -25.16 12.42
N MET A 224 -8.33 -24.00 11.78
CA MET A 224 -8.57 -22.70 12.41
C MET A 224 -10.05 -22.43 12.70
N GLY A 225 -10.95 -23.37 12.40
CA GLY A 225 -12.38 -23.26 12.70
C GLY A 225 -13.24 -22.68 11.58
N PHE A 226 -12.69 -22.48 10.37
CA PHE A 226 -13.48 -22.09 9.21
C PHE A 226 -14.31 -23.28 8.69
N HIS A 227 -15.47 -22.97 8.11
CA HIS A 227 -16.33 -23.98 7.50
C HIS A 227 -15.96 -24.22 6.05
N GLU A 228 -15.78 -25.50 5.71
CA GLU A 228 -15.62 -25.91 4.32
C GLU A 228 -17.00 -25.99 3.63
N GLU A 229 -17.18 -25.21 2.57
CA GLU A 229 -18.40 -25.15 1.78
C GLU A 229 -18.12 -24.75 0.33
N THR A 230 -19.03 -25.09 -0.59
CA THR A 230 -18.81 -24.78 -2.00
C THR A 230 -18.75 -23.27 -2.26
N LEU A 231 -17.77 -22.85 -3.06
CA LEU A 231 -17.68 -21.48 -3.59
C LEU A 231 -18.51 -21.31 -4.87
N THR A 232 -18.98 -22.41 -5.46
CA THR A 232 -19.77 -22.39 -6.69
C THR A 232 -21.22 -22.00 -6.39
N THR A 233 -21.72 -21.00 -7.09
CA THR A 233 -23.14 -20.60 -7.12
C THR A 233 -23.80 -20.98 -8.44
N SER A 234 -25.14 -20.91 -8.50
CA SER A 234 -25.89 -21.04 -9.75
C SER A 234 -25.43 -20.06 -10.83
N ASN A 235 -24.92 -18.87 -10.44
CA ASN A 235 -24.38 -17.89 -11.37
C ASN A 235 -23.05 -18.35 -11.99
N SER A 236 -22.05 -18.68 -11.17
CA SER A 236 -20.76 -19.21 -11.65
C SER A 236 -20.95 -20.47 -12.51
N LYS A 237 -21.85 -21.38 -12.12
CA LYS A 237 -22.17 -22.57 -12.92
C LYS A 237 -22.75 -22.20 -14.28
N ARG A 238 -23.66 -21.22 -14.34
CA ARG A 238 -24.22 -20.73 -15.61
C ARG A 238 -23.15 -20.07 -16.48
N MET A 239 -22.26 -19.28 -15.88
CA MET A 239 -21.13 -18.66 -16.59
C MET A 239 -20.24 -19.72 -17.23
N TRP A 240 -19.85 -20.74 -16.46
CA TRP A 240 -19.02 -21.84 -16.95
C TRP A 240 -19.73 -22.66 -18.03
N LEU A 241 -21.01 -23.04 -17.84
CA LEU A 241 -21.77 -23.78 -18.85
C LEU A 241 -21.89 -23.00 -20.17
N LYS A 242 -22.08 -21.68 -20.10
CA LYS A 242 -22.11 -20.81 -21.28
C LYS A 242 -20.75 -20.80 -21.97
N TRP A 243 -19.67 -20.60 -21.21
CA TRP A 243 -18.30 -20.61 -21.73
C TRP A 243 -17.95 -21.93 -22.41
N PHE A 244 -18.23 -23.06 -21.74
CA PHE A 244 -17.89 -24.40 -22.22
C PHE A 244 -18.71 -24.82 -23.43
N TYR A 245 -20.05 -24.75 -23.35
CA TYR A 245 -20.92 -25.31 -24.39
C TYR A 245 -21.25 -24.34 -25.54
N ARG A 246 -21.25 -23.03 -25.28
CA ARG A 246 -21.74 -22.04 -26.25
C ARG A 246 -20.61 -21.18 -26.81
N ASP A 247 -19.69 -20.77 -25.95
CA ASP A 247 -18.58 -19.91 -26.33
C ASP A 247 -17.31 -20.73 -26.68
N HIS A 248 -17.43 -22.07 -26.76
CA HIS A 248 -16.38 -23.01 -27.18
C HIS A 248 -15.07 -22.82 -26.42
N CYS A 249 -15.19 -22.66 -25.10
CA CYS A 249 -14.09 -22.42 -24.18
C CYS A 249 -13.30 -21.14 -24.45
N GLN A 250 -13.93 -20.10 -25.01
CA GLN A 250 -13.29 -18.80 -25.25
C GLN A 250 -13.83 -17.69 -24.33
N PRO A 251 -12.95 -16.81 -23.81
CA PRO A 251 -11.49 -16.79 -24.00
C PRO A 251 -10.80 -17.96 -23.28
N ASN A 252 -9.64 -18.35 -23.79
CA ASN A 252 -8.82 -19.44 -23.28
C ASN A 252 -7.38 -18.97 -23.01
N TYR A 253 -6.81 -19.34 -21.86
CA TYR A 253 -5.45 -18.97 -21.44
C TYR A 253 -4.35 -19.93 -21.91
N TRP A 254 -4.69 -21.09 -22.46
CA TRP A 254 -3.70 -22.05 -22.97
C TRP A 254 -3.02 -21.51 -24.24
N MET A 255 -1.69 -21.62 -24.29
CA MET A 255 -0.88 -21.19 -25.43
C MET A 255 0.21 -22.21 -25.75
N GLY A 256 0.56 -22.35 -27.03
CA GLY A 256 1.65 -23.24 -27.44
C GLY A 256 1.38 -24.73 -27.21
N VAL A 257 0.11 -25.13 -27.26
CA VAL A 257 -0.35 -26.51 -27.00
C VAL A 257 -1.12 -27.09 -28.18
N THR A 258 -1.28 -28.41 -28.18
CA THR A 258 -2.14 -29.16 -29.10
C THR A 258 -3.24 -29.90 -28.30
N PRO A 259 -4.50 -29.95 -28.77
CA PRO A 259 -5.00 -29.30 -29.99
C PRO A 259 -5.05 -27.77 -29.85
N ASP A 260 -5.27 -27.06 -30.96
CA ASP A 260 -5.28 -25.58 -31.01
C ASP A 260 -6.26 -24.97 -29.98
N PRO A 261 -5.77 -24.22 -28.97
CA PRO A 261 -6.59 -23.70 -27.87
C PRO A 261 -7.60 -22.62 -28.30
N SER A 262 -7.48 -22.06 -29.51
CA SER A 262 -8.47 -21.13 -30.07
C SER A 262 -9.71 -21.84 -30.64
N ARG A 263 -9.68 -23.17 -30.75
CA ARG A 263 -10.71 -23.97 -31.44
C ARG A 263 -11.24 -25.13 -30.62
N PHE A 264 -10.45 -25.65 -29.68
CA PHE A 264 -10.77 -26.82 -28.89
C PHE A 264 -10.76 -26.47 -27.41
N CYS A 265 -11.36 -27.31 -26.57
CA CYS A 265 -11.39 -27.17 -25.10
C CYS A 265 -10.36 -28.08 -24.40
N GLY A 266 -9.38 -28.59 -25.14
CA GLY A 266 -8.45 -29.62 -24.66
C GLY A 266 -9.07 -31.03 -24.63
N PRO A 267 -8.49 -31.97 -23.85
CA PRO A 267 -7.30 -31.78 -23.02
C PRO A 267 -6.09 -31.39 -23.88
N TYR A 268 -5.25 -30.51 -23.33
CA TYR A 268 -4.08 -29.99 -24.04
C TYR A 268 -2.83 -30.81 -23.73
N SER A 269 -1.90 -30.82 -24.68
CA SER A 269 -0.59 -31.42 -24.55
C SER A 269 0.47 -30.51 -25.17
N LYS A 270 1.70 -30.61 -24.66
CA LYS A 270 2.82 -29.84 -25.21
C LYS A 270 3.08 -30.20 -26.68
N ILE A 271 3.62 -29.23 -27.41
CA ILE A 271 4.16 -29.46 -28.75
C ILE A 271 5.66 -29.76 -28.59
N ASP A 272 6.10 -30.98 -28.90
CA ASP A 272 7.47 -31.46 -28.61
C ASP A 272 8.59 -30.70 -29.35
N ASN A 273 8.27 -30.00 -30.44
CA ASN A 273 9.22 -29.24 -31.25
C ASN A 273 8.92 -27.73 -31.24
N LEU A 274 8.75 -27.15 -30.04
CA LEU A 274 8.76 -25.69 -29.89
C LEU A 274 10.17 -25.18 -30.17
N VAL A 275 10.50 -24.98 -31.45
CA VAL A 275 11.59 -24.08 -31.85
C VAL A 275 11.30 -22.75 -31.15
N HIS A 276 12.30 -22.13 -30.54
CA HIS A 276 12.22 -20.76 -30.01
C HIS A 276 11.88 -19.79 -31.16
N LYS A 277 10.63 -19.80 -31.61
CA LYS A 277 10.07 -18.77 -32.46
C LYS A 277 9.99 -17.53 -31.61
N ASN A 278 10.34 -16.38 -32.18
CA ASN A 278 9.90 -15.11 -31.64
C ASN A 278 8.38 -15.24 -31.45
N TYR A 279 7.94 -15.25 -30.20
CA TYR A 279 6.53 -15.33 -29.87
C TYR A 279 5.91 -14.02 -30.34
N ASP A 280 5.34 -14.01 -31.54
CA ASP A 280 4.26 -13.09 -31.86
C ASP A 280 3.09 -13.56 -30.99
N TRP A 281 3.05 -13.02 -29.76
CA TRP A 281 2.04 -13.38 -28.78
C TRP A 281 0.66 -13.08 -29.39
N PRO A 282 -0.29 -14.03 -29.36
CA PRO A 282 -1.67 -13.71 -29.74
C PRO A 282 -2.16 -12.52 -28.90
N PRO A 283 -3.10 -11.72 -29.43
CA PRO A 283 -3.59 -10.54 -28.71
C PRO A 283 -4.03 -10.96 -27.31
N MET A 284 -3.51 -10.24 -26.30
CA MET A 284 -3.79 -10.52 -24.90
C MET A 284 -5.30 -10.60 -24.68
N ILE A 285 -5.75 -11.56 -23.87
CA ILE A 285 -7.14 -11.61 -23.41
C ILE A 285 -7.44 -10.26 -22.78
N LYS A 286 -8.47 -9.58 -23.28
CA LYS A 286 -8.86 -8.27 -22.77
C LYS A 286 -9.37 -8.43 -21.33
N PHE A 287 -8.57 -7.99 -20.36
CA PHE A 287 -9.01 -7.85 -18.98
C PHE A 287 -9.82 -6.57 -18.84
N ASP A 288 -11.01 -6.69 -18.27
CA ASP A 288 -11.91 -5.58 -18.00
C ASP A 288 -12.39 -5.65 -16.54
N ARG A 289 -13.19 -4.67 -16.12
CA ARG A 289 -13.76 -4.59 -14.76
C ARG A 289 -14.56 -5.83 -14.33
N PHE A 290 -15.04 -6.62 -15.28
CA PHE A 290 -15.78 -7.84 -14.98
C PHE A 290 -14.90 -9.07 -15.07
N ASN A 291 -13.63 -8.96 -15.46
CA ASN A 291 -12.75 -10.11 -15.73
C ASN A 291 -11.39 -10.05 -15.00
N HIS A 292 -11.17 -9.13 -14.05
CA HIS A 292 -9.97 -9.16 -13.19
C HIS A 292 -10.06 -8.33 -11.88
N ASP A 293 -11.25 -8.01 -11.38
CA ASP A 293 -11.30 -7.02 -10.31
C ASP A 293 -10.92 -7.61 -8.93
N THR A 294 -10.09 -6.85 -8.23
CA THR A 294 -9.60 -7.14 -6.88
C THR A 294 -10.08 -6.02 -5.98
N ILE A 295 -10.57 -6.33 -4.78
CA ILE A 295 -10.63 -5.31 -3.73
C ILE A 295 -9.24 -5.20 -3.12
N GLY A 296 -8.63 -4.03 -3.23
CA GLY A 296 -7.47 -3.61 -2.47
C GLY A 296 -7.85 -2.57 -1.44
N MET A 297 -7.27 -2.63 -0.25
CA MET A 297 -7.53 -1.68 0.84
C MET A 297 -6.25 -1.33 1.59
N ILE A 298 -6.16 -0.07 2.04
CA ILE A 298 -5.06 0.45 2.86
C ILE A 298 -5.69 1.27 4.00
N ALA A 299 -5.21 1.07 5.22
CA ALA A 299 -5.75 1.74 6.40
C ALA A 299 -4.64 2.18 7.34
N ILE A 300 -4.74 3.41 7.85
CA ILE A 300 -3.95 3.92 8.98
C ILE A 300 -4.88 4.10 10.17
N ASP A 301 -4.53 3.51 11.31
CA ASP A 301 -5.32 3.63 12.54
C ASP A 301 -4.94 4.83 13.42
N LYS A 302 -5.67 5.02 14.53
CA LYS A 302 -5.42 6.11 15.50
C LYS A 302 -4.05 6.04 16.19
N LYS A 303 -3.37 4.89 16.12
CA LYS A 303 -2.02 4.71 16.68
C LYS A 303 -0.94 5.05 15.66
N GLY A 304 -1.34 5.34 14.42
CA GLY A 304 -0.42 5.58 13.30
C GLY A 304 0.19 4.30 12.76
N ASP A 305 -0.46 3.15 12.95
CA ASP A 305 -0.05 1.88 12.34
C ASP A 305 -0.79 1.68 11.01
N ILE A 306 -0.06 1.32 9.95
CA ILE A 306 -0.61 1.09 8.61
C ILE A 306 -0.71 -0.40 8.32
N ALA A 307 -1.79 -0.79 7.66
CA ALA A 307 -1.97 -2.13 7.10
C ALA A 307 -2.51 -2.02 5.67
N ALA A 308 -2.24 -3.04 4.87
CA ALA A 308 -2.79 -3.17 3.53
C ALA A 308 -3.22 -4.62 3.27
N GLY A 309 -4.20 -4.81 2.40
CA GLY A 309 -4.65 -6.14 2.02
C GLY A 309 -5.49 -6.15 0.76
N THR A 310 -5.68 -7.35 0.22
CA THR A 310 -6.46 -7.59 -1.00
C THR A 310 -7.28 -8.86 -0.90
N SER A 311 -8.35 -8.94 -1.69
CA SER A 311 -9.08 -10.18 -1.95
C SER A 311 -9.66 -10.21 -3.38
N THR A 312 -9.66 -11.39 -4.01
CA THR A 312 -10.22 -11.61 -5.35
C THR A 312 -10.62 -13.08 -5.55
N ASN A 313 -11.48 -13.33 -6.54
CA ASN A 313 -11.65 -14.67 -7.12
C ASN A 313 -10.87 -14.86 -8.45
N GLY A 314 -10.09 -13.86 -8.85
CA GLY A 314 -9.15 -13.92 -9.97
C GLY A 314 -9.82 -13.87 -11.35
N ALA A 315 -9.04 -14.18 -12.38
CA ALA A 315 -9.49 -14.18 -13.77
C ALA A 315 -10.55 -15.26 -14.04
N LYS A 316 -11.60 -14.94 -14.81
CA LYS A 316 -12.62 -15.92 -15.22
C LYS A 316 -11.99 -16.95 -16.14
N PHE A 317 -12.36 -18.22 -15.96
CA PHE A 317 -11.91 -19.37 -16.75
C PHE A 317 -10.40 -19.58 -16.73
N LYS A 318 -9.74 -19.08 -15.66
CA LYS A 318 -8.32 -19.30 -15.42
C LYS A 318 -8.00 -20.80 -15.42
N ILE A 319 -6.75 -21.14 -15.76
CA ILE A 319 -6.25 -22.51 -15.62
C ILE A 319 -6.27 -22.87 -14.12
N PRO A 320 -6.72 -24.07 -13.73
CA PRO A 320 -6.73 -24.51 -12.33
C PRO A 320 -5.35 -24.34 -11.69
N GLY A 321 -5.32 -23.69 -10.52
CA GLY A 321 -4.09 -23.35 -9.82
C GLY A 321 -3.44 -22.03 -10.24
N ARG A 322 -4.00 -21.28 -11.20
CA ARG A 322 -3.54 -19.91 -11.51
C ARG A 322 -3.72 -19.00 -10.30
N VAL A 323 -2.65 -18.26 -9.99
CA VAL A 323 -2.59 -17.26 -8.93
C VAL A 323 -2.24 -15.90 -9.55
N GLY A 324 -3.01 -14.87 -9.20
CA GLY A 324 -2.77 -13.50 -9.68
C GLY A 324 -1.78 -12.72 -8.81
N ASP A 325 -1.85 -11.40 -8.89
CA ASP A 325 -1.06 -10.45 -8.10
C ASP A 325 -1.55 -10.31 -6.65
N SER A 326 -2.85 -10.46 -6.41
CA SER A 326 -3.50 -10.16 -5.13
C SER A 326 -2.84 -10.85 -3.92
N PRO A 327 -2.55 -12.16 -3.92
CA PRO A 327 -1.98 -12.82 -2.73
C PRO A 327 -0.46 -12.62 -2.60
N ILE A 328 0.16 -11.83 -3.48
CA ILE A 328 1.61 -11.67 -3.56
C ILE A 328 2.02 -10.33 -2.93
N PRO A 329 2.75 -10.34 -1.79
CA PRO A 329 3.26 -9.12 -1.17
C PRO A 329 4.14 -8.33 -2.12
N GLY A 330 3.89 -7.04 -2.21
CA GLY A 330 4.58 -6.14 -3.12
C GLY A 330 3.95 -6.08 -4.50
N SER A 331 3.13 -7.06 -4.88
CA SER A 331 2.29 -6.94 -6.07
C SER A 331 0.90 -6.42 -5.71
N GLY A 332 0.06 -7.27 -5.11
CA GLY A 332 -1.33 -6.92 -4.78
C GLY A 332 -1.45 -5.88 -3.68
N ALA A 333 -0.63 -5.98 -2.62
CA ALA A 333 -0.53 -4.96 -1.59
C ALA A 333 0.86 -4.92 -0.93
N TYR A 334 1.20 -3.76 -0.38
CA TYR A 334 2.40 -3.57 0.43
C TYR A 334 2.17 -2.45 1.46
N ALA A 335 2.72 -2.60 2.66
CA ALA A 335 2.61 -1.62 3.74
C ALA A 335 3.92 -1.51 4.54
N ASP A 336 4.32 -0.30 4.89
CA ASP A 336 5.47 0.00 5.73
C ASP A 336 5.18 1.24 6.59
N ASN A 337 5.17 1.07 7.92
CA ASN A 337 4.92 2.13 8.90
C ASN A 337 5.89 3.32 8.84
N SER A 338 7.04 3.17 8.18
CA SER A 338 8.02 4.23 7.96
C SER A 338 7.77 5.06 6.70
N VAL A 339 6.81 4.66 5.84
CA VAL A 339 6.58 5.28 4.53
C VAL A 339 5.10 5.44 4.20
N GLY A 340 4.35 4.34 4.16
CA GLY A 340 3.01 4.28 3.60
C GLY A 340 2.65 2.89 3.10
N GLY A 341 1.58 2.81 2.33
CA GLY A 341 1.09 1.58 1.73
C GLY A 341 0.58 1.80 0.32
N ALA A 342 0.49 0.71 -0.44
CA ALA A 342 -0.10 0.69 -1.77
C ALA A 342 -0.84 -0.64 -2.00
N THR A 343 -1.83 -0.61 -2.88
CA THR A 343 -2.53 -1.80 -3.36
C THR A 343 -2.92 -1.66 -4.82
N ALA A 344 -3.04 -2.79 -5.51
CA ALA A 344 -3.18 -2.86 -6.95
C ALA A 344 -4.39 -3.71 -7.38
N THR A 345 -4.87 -3.46 -8.60
CA THR A 345 -5.96 -4.21 -9.26
C THR A 345 -5.77 -4.17 -10.78
N GLY A 346 -6.38 -5.10 -11.50
CA GLY A 346 -6.23 -5.28 -12.97
C GLY A 346 -5.35 -6.48 -13.31
N ASP A 347 -4.93 -6.65 -14.56
CA ASP A 347 -4.30 -7.86 -15.11
C ASP A 347 -3.17 -8.43 -14.23
N GLY A 348 -3.52 -9.39 -13.39
CA GLY A 348 -2.67 -9.92 -12.33
C GLY A 348 -1.43 -10.60 -12.89
N ASP A 349 -1.54 -11.25 -14.06
CA ASP A 349 -0.42 -11.91 -14.71
C ASP A 349 0.62 -10.90 -15.21
N VAL A 350 0.21 -9.69 -15.58
CA VAL A 350 1.10 -8.57 -15.89
C VAL A 350 1.56 -7.86 -14.62
N MET A 351 0.64 -7.50 -13.73
CA MET A 351 0.91 -6.74 -12.50
C MET A 351 1.97 -7.44 -11.63
N LEU A 352 1.86 -8.77 -11.46
CA LEU A 352 2.80 -9.57 -10.65
C LEU A 352 4.25 -9.53 -11.16
N ARG A 353 4.47 -9.21 -12.44
CA ARG A 353 5.82 -9.13 -13.02
C ARG A 353 6.57 -7.87 -12.59
N PHE A 354 5.86 -6.85 -12.09
CA PHE A 354 6.43 -5.53 -11.81
C PHE A 354 6.38 -5.10 -10.36
N LEU A 355 5.71 -5.86 -9.48
CA LEU A 355 5.54 -5.55 -8.06
C LEU A 355 5.09 -4.09 -7.83
N PRO A 356 3.96 -3.66 -8.42
CA PRO A 356 3.56 -2.26 -8.46
C PRO A 356 3.33 -1.65 -7.07
N SER A 357 2.79 -2.39 -6.12
CA SER A 357 2.56 -1.88 -4.76
C SER A 357 3.87 -1.63 -4.02
N PHE A 358 4.84 -2.54 -4.13
CA PHE A 358 6.18 -2.35 -3.57
C PHE A 358 6.88 -1.15 -4.22
N LEU A 359 6.82 -1.05 -5.55
CA LEU A 359 7.40 0.08 -6.27
C LEU A 359 6.79 1.42 -5.82
N ALA A 360 5.46 1.51 -5.71
CA ALA A 360 4.81 2.72 -5.24
C ALA A 360 5.25 3.11 -3.82
N VAL A 361 5.33 2.15 -2.89
CA VAL A 361 5.85 2.42 -1.54
C VAL A 361 7.31 2.90 -1.60
N GLU A 362 8.16 2.29 -2.43
CA GLU A 362 9.56 2.72 -2.57
C GLU A 362 9.74 4.07 -3.26
N GLU A 363 8.84 4.47 -4.17
CA GLU A 363 8.84 5.84 -4.70
C GLU A 363 8.42 6.85 -3.62
N MET A 364 7.41 6.53 -2.80
CA MET A 364 7.05 7.37 -1.65
C MET A 364 8.23 7.48 -0.67
N ARG A 365 8.99 6.40 -0.45
CA ARG A 365 10.22 6.42 0.37
C ARG A 365 11.26 7.40 -0.18
N ARG A 366 11.31 7.60 -1.49
CA ARG A 366 12.20 8.56 -2.17
C ARG A 366 11.64 9.98 -2.21
N GLY A 367 10.47 10.22 -1.61
CA GLY A 367 9.85 11.53 -1.49
C GLY A 367 8.82 11.85 -2.57
N ALA A 368 8.39 10.88 -3.37
CA ALA A 368 7.26 11.08 -4.28
C ALA A 368 5.94 11.19 -3.49
N SER A 369 5.00 12.00 -3.97
CA SER A 369 3.62 11.95 -3.47
C SER A 369 2.97 10.59 -3.82
N PRO A 370 1.92 10.17 -3.10
CA PRO A 370 1.21 8.92 -3.42
C PRO A 370 0.72 8.82 -4.87
N ALA A 371 0.24 9.93 -5.44
CA ALA A 371 -0.21 9.98 -6.83
C ALA A 371 0.95 9.80 -7.82
N GLU A 372 2.09 10.47 -7.58
CA GLU A 372 3.30 10.30 -8.40
C GLU A 372 3.87 8.88 -8.31
N ALA A 373 3.88 8.31 -7.10
CA ALA A 373 4.32 6.95 -6.85
C ALA A 373 3.47 5.92 -7.60
N ALA A 374 2.14 6.03 -7.52
CA ALA A 374 1.22 5.19 -8.28
C ALA A 374 1.43 5.35 -9.80
N ARG A 375 1.62 6.60 -10.28
CA ARG A 375 1.88 6.88 -11.70
C ARG A 375 3.17 6.24 -12.17
N THR A 376 4.26 6.31 -11.39
CA THR A 376 5.52 5.64 -11.73
C THR A 376 5.35 4.13 -11.85
N ALA A 377 4.59 3.51 -10.94
CA ALA A 377 4.32 2.08 -11.00
C ALA A 377 3.56 1.69 -12.28
N ILE A 378 2.46 2.39 -12.59
CA ILE A 378 1.65 2.12 -13.78
C ILE A 378 2.41 2.41 -15.09
N ASN A 379 3.13 3.53 -15.17
CA ASN A 379 3.92 3.89 -16.36
C ASN A 379 4.99 2.84 -16.67
N ARG A 380 5.62 2.27 -15.64
CA ARG A 380 6.61 1.21 -15.83
C ARG A 380 6.00 -0.01 -16.48
N ILE A 381 4.80 -0.41 -16.07
CA ILE A 381 4.10 -1.56 -16.66
C ILE A 381 3.68 -1.23 -18.10
N ALA A 382 3.03 -0.08 -18.31
CA ALA A 382 2.54 0.36 -19.62
C ALA A 382 3.65 0.47 -20.68
N THR A 383 4.87 0.83 -20.26
CA THR A 383 6.05 0.88 -21.14
C THR A 383 6.38 -0.48 -21.75
N HIS A 384 6.11 -1.57 -21.02
CA HIS A 384 6.37 -2.94 -21.48
C HIS A 384 5.13 -3.64 -22.04
N PHE A 385 3.95 -3.31 -21.52
CA PHE A 385 2.67 -3.91 -21.87
C PHE A 385 1.66 -2.78 -22.15
N PRO A 386 1.66 -2.14 -23.33
CA PRO A 386 0.84 -0.96 -23.59
C PRO A 386 -0.66 -1.24 -23.61
N ASP A 387 -1.08 -2.49 -23.76
CA ASP A 387 -2.49 -2.89 -23.80
C ASP A 387 -3.01 -3.48 -22.47
N PHE A 388 -2.19 -3.49 -21.40
CA PHE A 388 -2.64 -4.01 -20.11
C PHE A 388 -3.72 -3.13 -19.49
N MET A 389 -4.50 -3.69 -18.57
CA MET A 389 -5.41 -2.92 -17.72
C MET A 389 -4.93 -3.03 -16.28
N GLY A 390 -4.84 -1.91 -15.57
CA GLY A 390 -4.54 -1.94 -14.14
C GLY A 390 -4.52 -0.59 -13.46
N ALA A 391 -4.60 -0.61 -12.14
CA ALA A 391 -4.57 0.57 -11.29
C ALA A 391 -3.83 0.30 -9.98
N VAL A 392 -3.26 1.36 -9.42
CA VAL A 392 -2.62 1.38 -8.10
C VAL A 392 -3.20 2.55 -7.32
N ILE A 393 -3.58 2.29 -6.07
CA ILE A 393 -3.84 3.35 -5.08
C ILE A 393 -2.73 3.31 -4.03
N ALA A 394 -2.37 4.48 -3.51
CA ALA A 394 -1.31 4.65 -2.52
C ALA A 394 -1.73 5.65 -1.43
N LEU A 395 -1.19 5.44 -0.23
CA LEU A 395 -1.44 6.23 0.99
C LEU A 395 -0.12 6.37 1.75
N ASN A 396 0.32 7.60 2.06
CA ASN A 396 1.49 7.81 2.91
C ASN A 396 1.11 7.99 4.39
N MET A 397 2.11 7.98 5.28
CA MET A 397 1.88 8.10 6.73
C MET A 397 1.32 9.47 7.17
N ASP A 398 1.39 10.48 6.30
CA ASP A 398 0.80 11.81 6.57
C ASP A 398 -0.71 11.86 6.30
N GLY A 399 -1.27 10.80 5.69
CA GLY A 399 -2.67 10.73 5.28
C GLY A 399 -2.93 11.29 3.89
N GLU A 400 -1.88 11.63 3.12
CA GLU A 400 -2.02 11.94 1.70
C GLU A 400 -2.26 10.64 0.94
N TYR A 401 -3.10 10.71 -0.09
CA TYR A 401 -3.45 9.57 -0.92
C TYR A 401 -3.47 9.94 -2.40
N GLY A 402 -3.41 8.93 -3.26
CA GLY A 402 -3.42 9.12 -4.70
C GLY A 402 -3.56 7.81 -5.44
N ALA A 403 -3.81 7.90 -6.74
CA ALA A 403 -3.99 6.75 -7.59
C ALA A 403 -3.52 7.04 -9.03
N ALA A 404 -3.22 5.97 -9.76
CA ALA A 404 -3.01 6.00 -11.21
C ALA A 404 -3.54 4.70 -11.81
N CYS A 405 -3.91 4.75 -13.09
CA CYS A 405 -4.51 3.62 -13.81
C CYS A 405 -4.19 3.67 -15.30
N HIS A 406 -4.31 2.55 -15.98
CA HIS A 406 -4.10 2.39 -17.43
C HIS A 406 -5.07 1.35 -17.99
N GLY A 407 -5.44 1.47 -19.27
CA GLY A 407 -6.29 0.48 -19.96
C GLY A 407 -7.77 0.49 -19.57
N MET A 408 -8.27 1.56 -18.95
CA MET A 408 -9.68 1.78 -18.59
C MET A 408 -10.19 3.08 -19.25
N GLU A 409 -10.18 3.15 -20.57
CA GLU A 409 -10.48 4.40 -21.31
C GLU A 409 -11.97 4.77 -21.30
N ASP A 410 -12.86 3.77 -21.18
CA ASP A 410 -14.31 3.98 -21.26
C ASP A 410 -14.88 4.64 -19.99
N GLU A 411 -14.27 4.43 -18.83
CA GLU A 411 -14.72 4.94 -17.53
C GLU A 411 -13.52 5.23 -16.62
N PRO A 412 -13.50 6.36 -15.91
CA PRO A 412 -12.40 6.67 -15.01
C PRO A 412 -12.36 5.67 -13.84
N PHE A 413 -11.16 5.32 -13.38
CA PHE A 413 -10.98 4.39 -12.28
C PHE A 413 -11.45 5.02 -10.96
N PRO A 414 -12.49 4.46 -10.29
CA PRO A 414 -12.95 4.97 -9.01
C PRO A 414 -12.17 4.32 -7.85
N PHE A 415 -11.97 5.07 -6.78
CA PHE A 415 -11.55 4.55 -5.48
C PHE A 415 -12.26 5.31 -4.37
N VAL A 416 -12.46 4.66 -3.21
CA VAL A 416 -13.21 5.26 -2.09
C VAL A 416 -12.24 5.61 -0.98
N VAL A 417 -12.41 6.80 -0.40
CA VAL A 417 -11.64 7.31 0.72
C VAL A 417 -12.56 7.72 1.86
N GLN A 418 -12.14 7.48 3.10
CA GLN A 418 -12.76 8.06 4.28
C GLN A 418 -11.72 8.33 5.36
N ASP A 419 -11.69 9.58 5.86
CA ASP A 419 -10.82 10.03 6.95
C ASP A 419 -11.60 10.81 8.02
N VAL A 420 -10.88 11.27 9.05
CA VAL A 420 -11.43 11.98 10.21
C VAL A 420 -12.08 13.33 9.89
N THR A 421 -11.67 13.97 8.80
CA THR A 421 -12.17 15.28 8.37
C THR A 421 -13.53 15.16 7.65
N MET A 422 -13.88 13.95 7.21
CA MET A 422 -15.06 13.69 6.39
C MET A 422 -16.27 13.25 7.22
N GLN A 423 -17.43 13.88 6.99
CA GLN A 423 -18.71 13.40 7.57
C GLN A 423 -19.19 12.08 6.94
N LYS A 424 -18.81 11.85 5.67
CA LYS A 424 -19.17 10.68 4.86
C LYS A 424 -18.01 10.37 3.90
N TYR A 425 -17.88 9.12 3.48
CA TYR A 425 -16.92 8.71 2.44
C TYR A 425 -17.00 9.61 1.19
N LYS A 426 -15.87 9.71 0.49
CA LYS A 426 -15.74 10.33 -0.82
C LYS A 426 -15.34 9.28 -1.85
N ILE A 427 -15.94 9.35 -3.03
CA ILE A 427 -15.50 8.57 -4.21
C ILE A 427 -14.64 9.50 -5.04
N GLU A 428 -13.39 9.11 -5.23
CA GLU A 428 -12.42 9.79 -6.08
C GLU A 428 -12.32 9.03 -7.40
N THR A 429 -11.96 9.72 -8.47
CA THR A 429 -11.76 9.10 -9.79
C THR A 429 -10.47 9.58 -10.44
N VAL A 430 -9.82 8.70 -11.19
CA VAL A 430 -8.62 9.02 -11.98
C VAL A 430 -8.83 8.58 -13.43
N ASN A 431 -8.46 9.46 -14.37
CA ASN A 431 -8.50 9.14 -15.79
C ASN A 431 -7.34 8.23 -16.16
N CYS A 432 -7.63 7.18 -16.93
CA CYS A 432 -6.65 6.14 -17.29
C CYS A 432 -6.10 6.32 -18.71
N SER A 433 -6.12 7.56 -19.23
CA SER A 433 -5.70 7.90 -20.59
C SER A 433 -4.18 7.98 -20.71
N TRP A 434 -3.63 7.37 -21.75
CA TRP A 434 -2.18 7.34 -22.02
C TRP A 434 -1.73 8.48 -22.96
N PRO A 435 -0.52 9.08 -22.77
CA PRO A 435 0.37 8.91 -21.63
C PRO A 435 -0.20 9.55 -20.36
N LEU A 436 0.09 8.95 -19.20
CA LEU A 436 -0.32 9.52 -17.92
C LEU A 436 0.50 10.79 -17.64
N ASN A 437 -0.12 11.96 -17.83
CA ASN A 437 0.47 13.27 -17.55
C ASN A 437 0.44 13.65 -16.06
#